data_AF-A0A7V3TZL6-F1
#
_entry.id   AF-A0A7V3TZL6-F1
#
_cell.length_a   1.000
_cell.length_b   1.000
_cell.length_c   1.000
_cell.angle_alpha   90.00
_cell.angle_beta   90.00
_cell.angle_gamma   90.00
#
_symmetry.space_group_name_H-M   'P 1'
#
loop_
_entity.id
_entity.type
_entity.pdbx_description
1 polymer ?
#
loop_
_entity_poly.entity_id
_entity_poly.type
_entity_poly.pdbx_seq_one_letter_code
_entity_poly.pdbx_strand_id
1 'polypeptide(L)'
;MAQVEILGYNQAEGVTMAVRQLEVPAVLRRAWGDEAADAFAVWLTSVLEERAISRDEYRQILSRLDILEHDMADLKADVQELRREIDERFDRLHREMNERFDRMNERFDQMYHQMVVQTRWFIGALVVIGTVIS
;
A
#
# COMPACT_ATOMS: atom_id res chain seq x y z
N MET A 1 -30.66 -7.02 65.48
CA MET A 1 -31.68 -7.06 64.41
C MET A 1 -31.28 -6.01 63.39
N ALA A 2 -30.97 -6.25 62.12
CA ALA A 2 -31.17 -7.42 61.28
C ALA A 2 -29.97 -7.59 60.32
N GLN A 3 -29.87 -8.82 59.81
CA GLN A 3 -28.85 -9.40 58.94
C GLN A 3 -28.50 -8.52 57.73
N VAL A 4 -27.20 -8.37 57.48
CA VAL A 4 -26.64 -8.02 56.17
C VAL A 4 -26.69 -9.30 55.35
N GLU A 5 -27.67 -9.37 54.45
CA GLU A 5 -27.89 -10.52 53.58
C GLU A 5 -26.84 -10.48 52.45
N ILE A 6 -25.86 -11.38 52.57
CA ILE A 6 -24.95 -11.76 51.49
C ILE A 6 -25.78 -12.55 50.48
N LEU A 7 -26.12 -11.94 49.35
CA LEU A 7 -26.68 -12.65 48.21
C LEU A 7 -25.85 -12.39 46.95
N GLY A 8 -25.05 -13.42 46.62
CA GLY A 8 -25.08 -13.96 45.27
C GLY A 8 -24.38 -13.17 44.17
N TYR A 9 -23.07 -12.94 44.32
CA TYR A 9 -22.18 -12.71 43.18
C TYR A 9 -21.99 -14.03 42.40
N ASN A 10 -23.04 -14.53 41.75
CA ASN A 10 -22.95 -15.62 40.77
C ASN A 10 -24.29 -15.86 40.07
N GLN A 11 -24.50 -15.18 38.93
CA GLN A 11 -25.18 -15.83 37.82
C GLN A 11 -24.65 -15.16 36.57
N ALA A 12 -23.68 -15.83 35.94
CA ALA A 12 -23.46 -15.68 34.52
C ALA A 12 -24.79 -16.03 33.82
N GLU A 13 -25.61 -15.01 33.60
CA GLU A 13 -26.63 -15.08 32.57
C GLU A 13 -25.87 -15.10 31.26
N GLY A 14 -25.56 -16.33 30.82
CA GLY A 14 -25.44 -16.62 29.41
C GLY A 14 -26.66 -15.97 28.77
N VAL A 15 -26.40 -14.91 28.02
CA VAL A 15 -27.38 -14.22 27.19
C VAL A 15 -27.96 -15.30 26.29
N THR A 16 -29.03 -15.91 26.75
CA THR A 16 -29.92 -16.71 25.94
C THR A 16 -30.41 -15.71 24.93
N MET A 17 -29.79 -15.77 23.75
CA MET A 17 -30.24 -15.07 22.55
C MET A 17 -31.63 -15.63 22.29
N ALA A 18 -32.63 -15.08 22.97
CA ALA A 18 -34.01 -15.19 22.58
C ALA A 18 -34.04 -14.60 21.18
N VAL A 19 -34.00 -15.48 20.17
CA VAL A 19 -34.30 -15.16 18.79
C VAL A 19 -35.68 -14.51 18.86
N ARG A 20 -35.69 -13.16 18.93
CA ARG A 20 -36.93 -12.39 18.87
C ARG A 20 -37.50 -12.76 17.51
N GLN A 21 -38.59 -13.52 17.52
CA GLN A 21 -39.31 -13.86 16.30
C GLN A 21 -39.51 -12.57 15.52
N LEU A 22 -38.97 -12.52 14.30
CA LEU A 22 -39.09 -11.37 13.43
C LEU A 22 -40.56 -11.23 13.07
N GLU A 23 -41.28 -10.37 13.79
CA GLU A 23 -42.69 -10.11 13.49
C GLU A 23 -42.80 -9.42 12.14
N VAL A 24 -43.55 -10.04 11.21
CA VAL A 24 -43.71 -9.51 9.86
C VAL A 24 -44.43 -8.16 9.91
N PRO A 25 -43.82 -7.09 9.37
CA PRO A 25 -44.43 -5.77 9.34
C PRO A 25 -45.83 -5.77 8.73
N ALA A 26 -46.77 -5.05 9.34
CA ALA A 26 -48.17 -5.00 8.92
C ALA A 26 -48.38 -4.58 7.44
N VAL A 27 -47.42 -3.83 6.88
CA VAL A 27 -47.42 -3.44 5.45
C VAL A 27 -47.25 -4.65 4.53
N LEU A 28 -46.42 -5.63 4.92
CA LEU A 28 -46.17 -6.84 4.14
C LEU A 28 -47.33 -7.83 4.28
N ARG A 29 -47.89 -7.97 5.49
CA ARG A 29 -49.12 -8.76 5.71
C ARG A 29 -50.28 -8.27 4.84
N ARG A 30 -50.44 -6.95 4.73
CA ARG A 30 -51.50 -6.35 3.89
C ARG A 30 -51.26 -6.53 2.39
N ALA A 31 -50.01 -6.55 1.94
CA ALA A 31 -49.65 -6.65 0.53
C ALA A 31 -49.63 -8.09 0.00
N TRP A 32 -49.18 -9.04 0.83
CA TRP A 32 -48.98 -10.44 0.44
C TRP A 32 -50.00 -11.41 1.06
N GLY A 33 -50.78 -10.97 2.05
CA GLY A 33 -51.66 -11.82 2.83
C GLY A 33 -50.92 -12.45 4.01
N ASP A 34 -51.66 -12.74 5.10
CA ASP A 34 -51.08 -13.25 6.35
C ASP A 34 -50.32 -14.57 6.16
N GLU A 35 -50.85 -15.49 5.36
CA GLU A 35 -50.24 -16.80 5.12
C GLU A 35 -48.88 -16.70 4.39
N ALA A 36 -48.80 -15.87 3.35
CA ALA A 36 -47.55 -15.66 2.61
C ALA A 36 -46.53 -14.86 3.43
N ALA A 37 -47.00 -13.92 4.25
CA ALA A 37 -46.18 -13.17 5.18
C ALA A 37 -45.55 -14.07 6.25
N ASP A 38 -46.35 -14.94 6.87
CA ASP A 38 -45.88 -15.87 7.90
C ASP A 38 -44.92 -16.91 7.31
N ALA A 39 -45.21 -17.45 6.13
CA ALA A 39 -44.29 -18.35 5.42
C ALA A 39 -42.94 -17.68 5.09
N PHE A 40 -42.98 -16.40 4.68
CA PHE A 40 -41.77 -15.63 4.44
C PHE A 40 -40.96 -15.39 5.72
N ALA A 41 -41.59 -15.11 6.85
CA ALA A 41 -40.91 -14.93 8.14
C ALA A 41 -40.17 -16.20 8.58
N VAL A 42 -40.81 -17.36 8.43
CA VAL A 42 -40.21 -18.66 8.76
C VAL A 42 -39.02 -18.95 7.86
N TRP A 43 -39.17 -18.75 6.55
CA TRP A 43 -38.06 -18.89 5.60
C TRP A 43 -36.92 -17.91 5.89
N LEU A 44 -37.22 -16.63 6.14
CA LEU A 44 -36.22 -15.60 6.42
C LEU A 44 -35.46 -15.92 7.71
N THR A 45 -36.15 -16.41 8.74
CA THR A 45 -35.51 -16.84 9.99
C THR A 45 -34.60 -18.04 9.76
N SER A 46 -35.04 -19.03 8.98
CA SER A 46 -34.21 -20.19 8.59
C SER A 46 -32.97 -19.77 7.80
N VAL A 47 -33.09 -18.82 6.87
CA VAL A 47 -31.96 -18.30 6.09
C VAL A 47 -31.02 -17.46 6.95
N LEU A 48 -31.56 -16.69 7.90
CA LEU A 48 -30.76 -15.93 8.86
C LEU A 48 -30.05 -16.85 9.85
N GLU A 49 -30.64 -17.95 10.28
CA GLU A 49 -29.96 -18.96 11.12
C GLU A 49 -28.84 -19.66 10.35
N GLU A 50 -29.03 -19.91 9.05
CA GLU A 50 -28.03 -20.56 8.20
C GLU A 50 -26.89 -19.60 7.75
N ARG A 51 -27.13 -18.28 7.75
CA ARG A 51 -26.17 -17.25 7.30
C ARG A 51 -25.76 -16.23 8.37
N ALA A 52 -26.24 -16.33 9.60
CA ALA A 52 -25.81 -15.46 10.69
C ALA A 52 -24.38 -15.81 11.04
N ILE A 53 -23.45 -15.07 10.42
CA ILE A 53 -22.06 -14.95 10.87
C ILE A 53 -22.14 -14.66 12.37
N SER A 54 -21.65 -15.60 13.17
CA SER A 54 -21.68 -15.45 14.63
C SER A 54 -21.00 -14.15 15.02
N ARG A 55 -21.50 -13.45 16.03
CA ARG A 55 -20.86 -12.22 16.55
C ARG A 55 -19.36 -12.42 16.83
N ASP A 56 -18.96 -13.65 17.14
CA ASP A 56 -17.58 -14.02 17.39
C ASP A 56 -16.72 -14.13 16.11
N GLU A 57 -17.29 -14.55 14.98
CA GLU A 57 -16.62 -14.47 13.67
C GLU A 57 -16.41 -13.01 13.25
N TYR A 58 -17.39 -12.14 13.52
CA TYR A 58 -17.24 -10.71 13.25
C TYR A 58 -16.11 -10.07 14.07
N ARG A 59 -15.98 -10.47 15.35
CA ARG A 59 -14.84 -10.06 16.20
C ARG A 59 -13.53 -10.60 15.66
N GLN A 60 -13.49 -11.84 15.20
CA GLN A 60 -12.27 -12.44 14.67
C GLN A 60 -11.83 -11.76 13.37
N ILE A 61 -12.77 -11.38 12.49
CA ILE A 61 -12.47 -10.59 11.30
C ILE A 61 -11.91 -9.21 11.68
N LEU A 62 -12.50 -8.55 12.69
CA LEU A 62 -12.00 -7.26 13.18
C LEU A 62 -10.59 -7.37 13.79
N SER A 63 -10.32 -8.41 14.59
CA SER A 63 -8.96 -8.64 15.11
C SER A 63 -7.95 -8.92 14.01
N ARG A 64 -8.34 -9.65 12.94
CA ARG A 64 -7.48 -9.86 11.77
C ARG A 64 -7.25 -8.58 10.97
N LEU A 65 -8.25 -7.71 10.90
CA LEU A 65 -8.13 -6.41 10.24
C LEU A 65 -7.18 -5.48 11.01
N ASP A 66 -7.24 -5.50 12.34
CA ASP A 66 -6.37 -4.71 13.22
C ASP A 66 -4.88 -5.13 13.07
N ILE A 67 -4.62 -6.45 13.00
CA ILE A 67 -3.28 -6.98 12.69
C ILE A 67 -2.82 -6.54 11.28
N LEU A 68 -3.71 -6.62 10.29
CA LEU A 68 -3.38 -6.22 8.92
C LEU A 68 -3.10 -4.70 8.81
N GLU A 69 -3.81 -3.88 9.59
CA GLU A 69 -3.57 -2.44 9.66
C GLU A 69 -2.20 -2.13 10.26
N HIS A 70 -1.80 -2.89 11.29
CA HIS A 70 -0.45 -2.81 11.87
C HIS A 70 0.63 -3.24 10.87
N ASP A 71 0.48 -4.40 10.23
CA ASP A 71 1.42 -4.90 9.22
C ASP A 71 1.56 -3.93 8.03
N MET A 72 0.46 -3.25 7.65
CA MET A 72 0.47 -2.24 6.59
C MET A 72 1.23 -0.97 7.02
N ALA A 73 1.15 -0.58 8.30
CA ALA A 73 1.90 0.54 8.84
C ALA A 73 3.41 0.27 8.81
N ASP A 74 3.81 -0.94 9.20
CA ASP A 74 5.20 -1.39 9.16
C ASP A 74 5.72 -1.48 7.72
N LEU A 75 4.95 -2.10 6.81
CA LEU A 75 5.31 -2.17 5.40
C LEU A 75 5.48 -0.78 4.78
N LYS A 76 4.65 0.19 5.17
CA LYS A 76 4.77 1.57 4.71
C LYS A 76 6.06 2.23 5.21
N ALA A 77 6.48 1.93 6.44
CA ALA A 77 7.75 2.40 6.98
C ALA A 77 8.94 1.80 6.20
N ASP A 78 8.92 0.49 5.97
CA ASP A 78 9.96 -0.22 5.22
C ASP A 78 10.09 0.31 3.77
N VAL A 79 8.96 0.55 3.10
CA VAL A 79 8.96 1.12 1.74
C VAL A 79 9.52 2.54 1.74
N GLN A 80 9.23 3.35 2.76
CA GLN A 80 9.80 4.69 2.87
C GLN A 80 11.31 4.66 3.10
N GLU A 81 11.80 3.73 3.92
CA GLU A 81 13.22 3.53 4.15
C GLU A 81 13.93 3.07 2.87
N LEU A 82 13.39 2.05 2.21
CA LEU A 82 13.94 1.54 0.96
C LEU A 82 13.99 2.64 -0.12
N ARG A 83 12.96 3.47 -0.21
CA ARG A 83 12.93 4.59 -1.15
C ARG A 83 14.04 5.60 -0.87
N ARG A 84 14.29 5.91 0.40
CA ARG A 84 15.41 6.80 0.79
C ARG A 84 16.76 6.18 0.44
N GLU A 85 16.95 4.90 0.71
CA GLU A 85 18.21 4.23 0.38
C GLU A 85 18.46 4.20 -1.13
N ILE A 86 17.42 3.94 -1.93
CA ILE A 86 17.50 3.97 -3.39
C ILE A 86 17.85 5.38 -3.87
N ASP A 87 17.16 6.42 -3.39
CA ASP A 87 17.43 7.81 -3.76
C ASP A 87 18.89 8.18 -3.43
N GLU A 88 19.40 7.84 -2.25
CA GLU A 88 20.80 8.10 -1.86
C GLU A 88 21.83 7.34 -2.70
N ARG A 89 21.55 6.08 -3.05
CA ARG A 89 22.42 5.30 -3.94
C ARG A 89 22.41 5.88 -5.35
N PHE A 90 21.25 6.28 -5.85
CA PHE A 90 21.09 6.85 -7.17
C PHE A 90 21.80 8.20 -7.28
N ASP A 91 21.66 9.06 -6.27
CA ASP A 91 22.36 10.35 -6.19
C ASP A 91 23.88 10.21 -6.13
N ARG A 92 24.38 9.18 -5.42
CA ARG A 92 25.81 8.86 -5.41
C ARG A 92 26.30 8.40 -6.78
N LEU A 93 25.56 7.49 -7.42
CA LEU A 93 25.87 6.99 -8.75
C LEU A 93 25.89 8.12 -9.78
N HIS A 94 24.88 9.00 -9.75
CA HIS A 94 24.80 10.16 -10.64
C HIS A 94 25.98 11.11 -10.48
N ARG A 95 26.38 11.41 -9.24
CA ARG A 95 27.56 12.25 -8.97
C ARG A 95 28.84 11.60 -9.50
N GLU A 96 29.05 10.32 -9.22
CA GLU A 96 30.23 9.61 -9.71
C GLU A 96 30.27 9.55 -11.24
N MET A 97 29.12 9.32 -11.89
CA MET A 97 29.02 9.33 -13.34
C MET A 97 29.35 10.71 -13.92
N ASN A 98 28.79 11.79 -13.36
CA ASN A 98 29.10 13.15 -13.80
C ASN A 98 30.59 13.45 -13.65
N GLU A 99 31.21 13.16 -12.50
CA GLU A 99 32.65 13.37 -12.30
C GLU A 99 33.53 12.56 -13.26
N ARG A 100 33.10 11.35 -13.63
CA ARG A 100 33.80 10.54 -14.64
C ARG A 100 33.64 11.14 -16.03
N PHE A 101 32.44 11.59 -16.39
CA PHE A 101 32.18 12.25 -17.66
C PHE A 101 32.93 13.57 -17.80
N ASP A 102 32.95 14.40 -16.76
CA ASP A 102 33.68 15.67 -16.75
C ASP A 102 35.18 15.45 -16.96
N ARG A 103 35.78 14.51 -16.21
CA ARG A 103 37.19 14.12 -16.43
C ARG A 103 37.45 13.56 -17.83
N MET A 104 36.49 12.85 -18.40
CA MET A 104 36.61 12.33 -19.76
C MET A 104 36.57 13.46 -20.78
N ASN A 105 35.66 14.43 -20.61
CA ASN A 105 35.59 15.63 -21.44
C ASN A 105 36.88 16.44 -21.39
N GLU A 106 37.43 16.69 -20.21
CA GLU A 106 38.71 17.42 -20.07
C GLU A 106 39.85 16.74 -20.84
N ARG A 107 39.93 15.40 -20.77
CA ARG A 107 40.92 14.62 -21.52
C ARG A 107 40.70 14.71 -23.03
N PHE A 108 39.45 14.67 -23.48
CA PHE A 108 39.11 14.83 -24.89
C PHE A 108 39.42 16.24 -25.39
N ASP A 109 39.12 17.28 -24.62
CA ASP A 109 39.45 18.66 -24.96
C ASP A 109 40.96 18.87 -25.09
N GLN A 110 41.74 18.30 -24.16
CA GLN A 110 43.20 18.35 -24.22
C GLN A 110 43.74 17.66 -25.49
N MET A 111 43.22 16.48 -25.80
CA MET A 111 43.60 15.71 -27.00
C MET A 111 43.20 16.46 -28.27
N TYR A 112 42.00 17.03 -28.32
CA TYR A 112 41.52 17.84 -29.44
C TYR A 112 42.39 19.07 -29.65
N HIS A 113 42.75 19.78 -28.58
CA HIS A 113 43.62 20.94 -28.66
C HIS A 113 45.00 20.58 -29.23
N GLN A 114 45.58 19.47 -28.79
CA GLN A 114 46.85 18.97 -29.34
C GLN A 114 46.73 18.64 -30.83
N MET A 115 45.68 17.93 -31.23
CA MET A 115 45.44 17.59 -32.64
C MET A 115 45.27 18.82 -33.52
N VAL A 116 44.48 19.81 -33.07
CA VAL A 116 44.24 21.04 -33.84
C VAL A 116 45.50 21.89 -33.97
N VAL A 117 46.27 22.04 -32.89
CA VAL A 117 47.58 22.72 -32.95
C VAL A 117 48.49 21.98 -33.92
N GLN A 118 48.45 20.64 -33.90
CA GLN A 118 49.26 19.82 -34.79
C GLN A 118 48.90 20.04 -36.26
N THR A 119 47.60 19.92 -36.59
CA THR A 119 47.09 20.15 -37.93
C THR A 119 47.36 21.57 -38.43
N ARG A 120 47.24 22.58 -37.55
CA ARG A 120 47.48 23.98 -37.92
C ARG A 120 48.91 24.22 -38.37
N TRP A 121 49.91 23.65 -37.69
CA TRP A 121 51.30 23.79 -38.16
C TRP A 121 51.56 22.98 -39.42
N PHE A 122 50.97 21.79 -39.57
CA PHE A 122 51.12 20.96 -40.78
C PHE A 122 50.62 21.70 -42.01
N ILE A 123 49.43 22.31 -41.93
CA ILE A 123 48.86 23.10 -43.02
C ILE A 123 49.77 24.29 -43.35
N GLY A 124 50.26 25.02 -42.33
CA GLY A 124 51.20 26.13 -42.54
C GLY A 124 52.48 25.71 -43.26
N ALA A 125 53.07 24.57 -42.88
CA ALA A 125 54.28 24.05 -43.52
C ALA A 125 54.04 23.64 -44.99
N LEU A 126 52.90 23.00 -45.28
CA LEU A 126 52.53 22.63 -46.65
C LEU A 126 52.37 23.85 -47.57
N VAL A 127 51.78 24.93 -47.07
CA VAL A 127 51.65 26.20 -47.82
C VAL A 127 53.01 26.82 -48.11
N VAL A 128 53.95 26.82 -47.16
CA VAL A 128 55.31 27.35 -47.34
C VAL A 128 56.10 26.53 -48.37
N ILE A 129 56.02 25.19 -48.32
CA ILE A 129 56.70 24.34 -49.31
C ILE A 129 56.10 24.54 -50.70
N GLY A 130 54.77 24.60 -50.81
CA GLY A 130 54.08 24.83 -52.07
C GLY A 130 54.43 26.18 -52.72
N THR A 131 54.64 27.23 -51.92
CA THR A 131 55.04 28.56 -52.41
C THR A 131 56.50 28.67 -52.86
N VAL A 132 57.38 27.78 -52.40
CA VAL A 132 58.79 27.74 -52.85
C VAL A 132 58.95 26.94 -54.16
N ILE A 133 58.06 25.99 -54.41
CA ILE A 133 58.09 25.11 -55.60
C ILE A 133 57.33 25.73 -56.80
N SER A 134 56.32 26.57 -56.52
CA SER A 134 55.56 27.31 -57.54
C SER A 134 56.25 28.61 -57.97
#